data_AF-A0A370FHA7-F1
#
_entry.id   AF-A0A370FHA7-F1
#
_cell.length_a   1.000
_cell.length_b   1.000
_cell.length_c   1.000
_cell.angle_alpha   90.00
_cell.angle_beta   90.00
_cell.angle_gamma   90.00
#
_symmetry.space_group_name_H-M   'P 1'
#
loop_
_entity.id
_entity.type
_entity.pdbx_description
1 polymer ?
#
loop_
_entity_poly.entity_id
_entity_poly.type
_entity_poly.pdbx_seq_one_letter_code
_entity_poly.pdbx_strand_id
1 'polypeptide(L)'
;MKKHAPPARGLRQRMSDLHIWAGLLVGWLLYAMFLTGTVSYFKEEISQWMRPEVPHRADRPDLATVAERVTAGLQARAPDSTQWSFALPDDRNPLADAFWRKPAAQGRRAFESASFDPHTGQVVAARETRGGEFFYRFHFQFHYMPVLWGRWLAGICAMFMLVAIVSGVITHKKIFTDFFTFRWGKGQRSWLDAHNVLSVLGLPFHLMITYTGLVTLMLLYMPFGEQAAFKTPAERRTLNAQMSAFVQPQTPSGQAVALAPIGPMVRQAQARWGADALGRVTIANPGDAVARVVVTRGDEGRVSVSPQYMLFEGSTGRLLEVRDRVGPAAETRGVMYALHLGRFSDGVTRWLYFLVSLAGTAMVGTGLVMWTVKRRAKLPDPARPYFGFWLVERLNIAAIAGLSIAMAGMLWANRLLPVGMAQRAEWEVDLFFMVWGATLAWALLRPARRAWIELLWTAAAVLALLPVLSWLTTGRHLLASLQAGDGVFAGMELTLWALAALHAVLALRTMRHQARLPRPRASAKAAVPRTPADGLAAEGGR
;
A
#
# COMPACT_ATOMS: atom_id res chain seq x y z
N MET A 1 -34.31 47.87 -8.21
CA MET A 1 -34.02 46.57 -7.55
C MET A 1 -32.53 46.49 -7.24
N LYS A 2 -32.12 46.68 -5.98
CA LYS A 2 -30.72 46.53 -5.54
C LYS A 2 -30.37 45.03 -5.58
N LYS A 3 -29.60 44.60 -6.59
CA LYS A 3 -28.96 43.29 -6.63
C LYS A 3 -28.11 43.16 -5.36
N HIS A 4 -28.60 42.43 -4.36
CA HIS A 4 -27.80 42.08 -3.20
C HIS A 4 -26.64 41.25 -3.72
N ALA A 5 -25.41 41.76 -3.58
CA ALA A 5 -24.21 40.97 -3.80
C ALA A 5 -24.32 39.72 -2.91
N PRO A 6 -24.04 38.51 -3.43
CA PRO A 6 -24.09 37.31 -2.61
C PRO A 6 -23.14 37.48 -1.42
N PRO A 7 -23.55 37.06 -0.21
CA PRO A 7 -22.74 37.25 0.99
C PRO A 7 -21.36 36.63 0.79
N ALA A 8 -20.32 37.31 1.28
CA ALA A 8 -18.95 36.85 1.18
C ALA A 8 -18.83 35.43 1.75
N ARG A 9 -18.29 34.49 0.95
CA ARG A 9 -18.11 33.10 1.39
C ARG A 9 -17.21 33.06 2.62
N GLY A 10 -17.77 32.63 3.76
CA GLY A 10 -17.01 32.43 4.99
C GLY A 10 -15.93 31.35 4.86
N LEU A 11 -14.93 31.39 5.75
CA LEU A 11 -13.77 30.48 5.75
C LEU A 11 -14.17 29.00 5.60
N ARG A 12 -15.20 28.57 6.34
CA ARG A 12 -15.71 27.20 6.29
C ARG A 12 -16.21 26.78 4.91
N GLN A 13 -16.88 27.68 4.18
CA GLN A 13 -17.36 27.35 2.82
C GLN A 13 -16.17 27.20 1.87
N ARG A 14 -15.16 28.07 1.99
CA ARG A 14 -13.93 27.98 1.20
C ARG A 14 -13.14 26.71 1.51
N MET A 15 -13.04 26.33 2.79
CA MET A 15 -12.38 25.09 3.20
C MET A 15 -13.16 23.84 2.78
N SER A 16 -14.49 23.88 2.79
CA SER A 16 -15.31 22.80 2.24
C SER A 16 -15.11 22.66 0.73
N ASP A 17 -15.02 23.77 -0.01
CA ASP A 17 -14.73 23.75 -1.44
C ASP A 17 -13.32 23.18 -1.68
N LEU A 18 -12.31 23.63 -0.92
CA LEU A 18 -10.93 23.14 -0.99
C LEU A 18 -10.83 21.64 -0.69
N HIS A 19 -11.50 21.15 0.36
CA HIS A 19 -11.54 19.72 0.71
C HIS A 19 -12.11 18.87 -0.43
N ILE A 20 -13.24 19.31 -1.02
CA ILE A 20 -13.87 18.61 -2.14
C ILE A 20 -12.94 18.56 -3.35
N TRP A 21 -12.33 19.69 -3.72
CA TRP A 21 -11.45 19.75 -4.89
C TRP A 21 -10.15 18.98 -4.67
N ALA A 22 -9.51 19.14 -3.51
CA ALA A 22 -8.28 18.43 -3.18
C ALA A 22 -8.51 16.92 -3.16
N GLY A 23 -9.60 16.46 -2.53
CA GLY A 23 -9.95 15.04 -2.48
C GLY A 23 -10.36 14.46 -3.85
N LEU A 24 -11.08 15.21 -4.68
CA LEU A 24 -11.56 14.71 -5.97
C LEU A 24 -10.45 14.61 -7.02
N LEU A 25 -9.55 15.60 -7.08
CA LEU A 25 -8.52 15.68 -8.14
C LEU A 25 -7.57 14.49 -8.13
N VAL A 26 -7.22 13.99 -6.95
CA VAL A 26 -6.31 12.85 -6.77
C VAL A 26 -7.01 11.61 -6.21
N GLY A 27 -8.34 11.63 -6.09
CA GLY A 27 -9.07 10.64 -5.30
C GLY A 27 -8.93 9.20 -5.79
N TRP A 28 -8.87 8.96 -7.11
CA TRP A 28 -8.65 7.61 -7.65
C TRP A 28 -7.25 7.09 -7.35
N LEU A 29 -6.23 7.95 -7.47
CA LEU A 29 -4.85 7.61 -7.13
C LEU A 29 -4.72 7.36 -5.63
N LEU A 30 -5.29 8.24 -4.80
CA LEU A 30 -5.34 8.05 -3.35
C LEU A 30 -6.05 6.75 -2.98
N TYR A 31 -7.17 6.41 -3.61
CA TYR A 31 -7.85 5.15 -3.34
C TYR A 31 -6.95 3.94 -3.65
N ALA A 32 -6.31 3.96 -4.82
CA ALA A 32 -5.41 2.89 -5.23
C ALA A 32 -4.20 2.78 -4.29
N MET A 33 -3.57 3.91 -3.94
CA MET A 33 -2.48 3.97 -2.97
C MET A 33 -2.93 3.45 -1.60
N PHE A 34 -4.05 3.89 -1.05
CA PHE A 34 -4.54 3.42 0.25
C PHE A 34 -4.81 1.91 0.25
N LEU A 35 -5.45 1.40 -0.80
CA LEU A 35 -5.76 -0.02 -0.89
C LEU A 35 -4.50 -0.87 -1.01
N THR A 36 -3.58 -0.53 -1.92
CA THR A 36 -2.32 -1.30 -2.07
C THR A 36 -1.38 -1.12 -0.90
N GLY A 37 -1.35 0.06 -0.28
CA GLY A 37 -0.62 0.31 0.96
C GLY A 37 -1.16 -0.50 2.14
N THR A 38 -2.50 -0.61 2.25
CA THR A 38 -3.17 -1.41 3.30
C THR A 38 -2.75 -2.88 3.23
N VAL A 39 -2.77 -3.50 2.04
CA VAL A 39 -2.34 -4.90 1.89
C VAL A 39 -0.82 -5.09 2.03
N SER A 40 -0.03 -4.02 1.86
CA SER A 40 1.43 -4.09 1.97
C SER A 40 1.93 -4.32 3.39
N TYR A 41 1.10 -4.14 4.42
CA TYR A 41 1.45 -4.60 5.77
C TYR A 41 1.63 -6.11 5.83
N PHE A 42 0.96 -6.86 4.96
CA PHE A 42 1.05 -8.32 4.82
C PHE A 42 1.87 -8.73 3.58
N LYS A 43 2.80 -7.88 3.13
CA LYS A 43 3.62 -8.14 1.94
C LYS A 43 4.32 -9.51 1.97
N GLU A 44 4.93 -9.86 3.11
CA GLU A 44 5.67 -11.13 3.23
C GLU A 44 4.70 -12.33 3.24
N GLU A 45 3.59 -12.24 3.96
CA GLU A 45 2.55 -13.26 4.04
C GLU A 45 1.89 -13.52 2.67
N ILE A 46 1.60 -12.45 1.90
CA ILE A 46 1.11 -12.56 0.52
C ILE A 46 2.17 -13.24 -0.37
N SER A 47 3.44 -12.85 -0.24
CA SER A 47 4.53 -13.42 -1.04
C SER A 47 4.76 -14.90 -0.74
N GLN A 48 4.64 -15.30 0.53
CA GLN A 48 4.72 -16.69 0.96
C GLN A 48 3.52 -17.49 0.45
N TRP A 49 2.29 -16.98 0.57
CA TRP A 49 1.10 -17.65 0.03
C TRP A 49 1.17 -17.82 -1.50
N MET A 50 1.81 -16.89 -2.20
CA MET A 50 2.06 -16.96 -3.65
C MET A 50 3.21 -17.91 -4.05
N ARG A 51 3.87 -18.57 -3.09
CA ARG A 51 4.91 -19.58 -3.29
C ARG A 51 4.59 -20.86 -2.50
N PRO A 52 3.53 -21.59 -2.88
CA PRO A 52 3.06 -22.76 -2.13
C PRO A 52 4.11 -23.89 -2.05
N GLU A 53 5.12 -23.90 -2.92
CA GLU A 53 6.25 -24.84 -2.91
C GLU A 53 7.16 -24.67 -1.70
N VAL A 54 7.13 -23.50 -1.06
CA VAL A 54 7.91 -23.24 0.15
C VAL A 54 7.17 -23.88 1.33
N PRO A 55 7.75 -24.93 1.96
CA PRO A 55 7.09 -25.59 3.08
C PRO A 55 7.07 -24.67 4.30
N HIS A 56 5.98 -24.73 5.06
CA HIS A 56 6.00 -24.22 6.42
C HIS A 56 6.98 -25.06 7.25
N ARG A 57 7.85 -24.42 8.03
CA ARG A 57 8.77 -25.07 8.95
C ARG A 57 8.65 -24.41 10.32
N ALA A 58 8.46 -25.24 11.34
CA ALA A 58 8.30 -24.79 12.71
C ALA A 58 9.65 -24.50 13.39
N ASP A 59 10.73 -25.10 12.90
CA ASP A 59 12.09 -24.93 13.41
C ASP A 59 12.87 -23.90 12.58
N ARG A 60 13.49 -22.94 13.29
CA ARG A 60 14.45 -21.99 12.72
C ARG A 60 15.86 -22.36 13.20
N PRO A 61 16.82 -22.57 12.28
CA PRO A 61 18.22 -22.73 12.67
C PRO A 61 18.78 -21.43 13.24
N ASP A 62 19.79 -21.54 14.11
CA ASP A 62 20.53 -20.39 14.62
C ASP A 62 21.05 -19.50 13.48
N LEU A 63 20.85 -18.18 13.59
CA LEU A 63 21.15 -17.21 12.53
C LEU A 63 22.63 -17.21 12.13
N ALA A 64 23.55 -17.49 13.05
CA ALA A 64 24.97 -17.61 12.73
C ALA A 64 25.25 -18.83 11.83
N THR A 65 24.57 -19.94 12.07
CA THR A 65 24.65 -21.13 11.22
C THR A 65 24.04 -20.88 9.84
N VAL A 66 22.90 -20.17 9.79
CA VAL A 66 22.29 -19.75 8.52
C VAL A 66 23.24 -18.87 7.73
N ALA A 67 23.86 -17.88 8.37
CA ALA A 67 24.77 -16.95 7.71
C ALA A 67 25.97 -17.66 7.06
N GLU A 68 26.55 -18.66 7.73
CA GLU A 68 27.62 -19.49 7.15
C GLU A 68 27.14 -20.26 5.92
N ARG A 69 26.00 -20.95 6.04
CA ARG A 69 25.44 -21.78 4.96
C ARG A 69 25.10 -20.95 3.73
N VAL A 70 24.44 -19.80 3.92
CA VAL A 70 24.06 -18.91 2.81
C VAL A 70 25.30 -18.28 2.18
N THR A 71 26.31 -17.91 2.98
CA THR A 71 27.58 -17.41 2.45
C THR A 71 28.30 -18.46 1.61
N ALA A 72 28.34 -19.72 2.05
CA ALA A 72 28.89 -20.83 1.27
C ALA A 72 28.10 -21.06 -0.04
N GLY A 73 26.77 -21.00 0.02
CA GLY A 73 25.91 -21.08 -1.17
C GLY A 73 26.17 -19.96 -2.18
N LEU A 74 26.37 -18.72 -1.69
CA LEU A 74 26.71 -17.56 -2.51
C LEU A 74 28.12 -17.66 -3.11
N GLN A 75 29.09 -18.13 -2.34
CA GLN A 75 30.45 -18.39 -2.82
C GLN A 75 30.46 -19.42 -3.97
N ALA A 76 29.64 -20.46 -3.88
CA ALA A 76 29.52 -21.46 -4.94
C ALA A 76 28.78 -20.92 -6.18
N ARG A 77 27.77 -20.06 -5.98
CA ARG A 77 26.90 -19.56 -7.05
C ARG A 77 27.48 -18.35 -7.79
N ALA A 78 28.15 -17.46 -7.07
CA ALA A 78 28.60 -16.15 -7.55
C ALA A 78 29.98 -15.77 -6.97
N PRO A 79 31.03 -16.58 -7.19
CA PRO A 79 32.37 -16.36 -6.64
C PRO A 79 32.99 -15.04 -7.08
N ASP A 80 32.71 -14.60 -8.31
CA ASP A 80 33.28 -13.38 -8.90
C ASP A 80 32.52 -12.09 -8.54
N SER A 81 31.53 -12.18 -7.65
CA SER A 81 30.73 -11.02 -7.27
C SER A 81 31.47 -10.12 -6.30
N THR A 82 31.51 -8.81 -6.58
CA THR A 82 32.11 -7.83 -5.64
C THR A 82 31.21 -7.54 -4.44
N GLN A 83 29.98 -8.05 -4.41
CA GLN A 83 29.04 -7.77 -3.32
C GLN A 83 27.97 -8.83 -3.19
N TRP A 84 27.83 -9.36 -1.98
CA TRP A 84 26.74 -10.20 -1.55
C TRP A 84 25.91 -9.50 -0.46
N SER A 85 24.60 -9.69 -0.46
CA SER A 85 23.74 -9.27 0.63
C SER A 85 22.60 -10.25 0.78
N PHE A 86 22.34 -10.71 2.00
CA PHE A 86 21.22 -11.60 2.26
C PHE A 86 20.50 -11.21 3.55
N ALA A 87 19.17 -11.27 3.49
CA ALA A 87 18.34 -11.16 4.68
C ALA A 87 18.46 -12.46 5.49
N LEU A 88 18.52 -12.31 6.81
CA LEU A 88 18.41 -13.45 7.71
C LEU A 88 16.92 -13.81 7.88
N PRO A 89 16.59 -15.10 8.04
CA PRO A 89 15.21 -15.53 8.21
C PRO A 89 14.63 -14.98 9.52
N ASP A 90 13.36 -14.60 9.47
CA ASP A 90 12.59 -14.09 10.62
C ASP A 90 11.21 -14.79 10.70
N ASP A 91 10.36 -14.36 11.62
CA ASP A 91 9.03 -14.98 11.87
C ASP A 91 8.08 -14.84 10.67
N ARG A 92 8.37 -13.92 9.74
CA ARG A 92 7.51 -13.59 8.60
C ARG A 92 8.07 -14.11 7.28
N ASN A 93 9.38 -14.25 7.17
CA ASN A 93 10.06 -14.81 6.01
C ASN A 93 11.02 -15.92 6.45
N PRO A 94 10.65 -17.20 6.25
CA PRO A 94 11.47 -18.33 6.65
C PRO A 94 12.67 -18.57 5.70
N LEU A 95 12.78 -17.83 4.59
CA LEU A 95 13.86 -17.97 3.62
C LEU A 95 14.92 -16.88 3.80
N ALA A 96 16.15 -17.20 3.39
CA ALA A 96 17.22 -16.22 3.29
C ALA A 96 17.23 -15.61 1.88
N ASP A 97 16.53 -14.49 1.70
CA ASP A 97 16.52 -13.77 0.43
C ASP A 97 17.85 -13.04 0.21
N ALA A 98 18.60 -13.50 -0.79
CA ALA A 98 19.91 -12.96 -1.14
C ALA A 98 19.87 -12.23 -2.49
N PHE A 99 20.73 -11.23 -2.62
CA PHE A 99 21.09 -10.62 -3.88
C PHE A 99 22.60 -10.40 -3.97
N TRP A 100 23.13 -10.48 -5.18
CA TRP A 100 24.55 -10.28 -5.46
C TRP A 100 24.75 -9.49 -6.73
N ARG A 101 25.91 -8.85 -6.85
CA ARG A 101 26.25 -8.08 -8.04
C ARG A 101 26.79 -8.98 -9.15
N LYS A 102 26.26 -8.89 -10.36
CA LYS A 102 26.82 -9.55 -11.55
C LYS A 102 28.12 -8.85 -11.99
N PRO A 103 29.19 -9.59 -12.30
CA PRO A 103 30.38 -9.04 -12.92
C PRO A 103 30.03 -8.27 -14.21
N ALA A 104 30.70 -7.14 -14.46
CA ALA A 104 30.58 -6.33 -15.68
C ALA A 104 29.19 -5.74 -16.06
N ALA A 105 28.13 -5.99 -15.28
CA ALA A 105 26.81 -5.42 -15.53
C ALA A 105 26.63 -4.04 -14.88
N GLN A 106 26.07 -3.08 -15.64
CA GLN A 106 25.76 -1.73 -15.17
C GLN A 106 24.25 -1.51 -14.99
N GLY A 107 23.87 -0.62 -14.07
CA GLY A 107 22.46 -0.25 -13.83
C GLY A 107 21.63 -1.30 -13.09
N ARG A 108 20.31 -1.33 -13.29
CA ARG A 108 19.39 -2.26 -12.59
C ARG A 108 19.62 -3.74 -12.91
N ARG A 109 20.29 -4.04 -14.03
CA ARG A 109 20.71 -5.41 -14.40
C ARG A 109 21.99 -5.86 -13.70
N ALA A 110 22.59 -4.99 -12.88
CA ALA A 110 23.81 -5.29 -12.14
C ALA A 110 23.60 -6.25 -10.97
N PHE A 111 22.36 -6.55 -10.57
CA PHE A 111 22.08 -7.45 -9.45
C PHE A 111 21.25 -8.64 -9.89
N GLU A 112 21.54 -9.78 -9.28
CA GLU A 112 20.75 -11.01 -9.33
C GLU A 112 20.28 -11.35 -7.92
N SER A 113 19.18 -12.07 -7.80
CA SER A 113 18.63 -12.48 -6.49
C SER A 113 18.15 -13.91 -6.52
N ALA A 114 18.26 -14.59 -5.38
CA ALA A 114 17.69 -15.91 -5.15
C ALA A 114 17.34 -16.07 -3.67
N SER A 115 16.37 -16.94 -3.38
CA SER A 115 16.00 -17.32 -2.02
C SER A 115 16.74 -18.60 -1.64
N PHE A 116 17.40 -18.59 -0.50
CA PHE A 116 18.17 -19.72 0.03
C PHE A 116 17.44 -20.39 1.19
N ASP A 117 17.55 -21.71 1.28
CA ASP A 117 17.05 -22.49 2.41
C ASP A 117 18.01 -22.31 3.61
N PRO A 118 17.54 -21.83 4.77
CA PRO A 118 18.40 -21.61 5.94
C PRO A 118 19.02 -22.89 6.51
N HIS A 119 18.46 -24.06 6.21
CA HIS A 119 18.95 -25.34 6.72
C HIS A 119 20.09 -25.91 5.86
N THR A 120 20.02 -25.72 4.55
CA THR A 120 20.95 -26.35 3.60
C THR A 120 21.91 -25.35 2.95
N GLY A 121 21.57 -24.06 2.93
CA GLY A 121 22.32 -23.06 2.16
C GLY A 121 22.16 -23.21 0.65
N GLN A 122 21.19 -24.01 0.19
CA GLN A 122 20.89 -24.20 -1.23
C GLN A 122 19.77 -23.29 -1.69
N VAL A 123 19.74 -22.98 -2.99
CA VAL A 123 18.67 -22.18 -3.59
C VAL A 123 17.36 -22.96 -3.57
N VAL A 124 16.30 -22.32 -3.08
CA VAL A 124 14.94 -22.89 -3.09
C VAL A 124 14.35 -22.74 -4.49
N ALA A 125 13.96 -23.86 -5.08
CA ALA A 125 13.19 -23.87 -6.33
C ALA A 125 11.72 -23.52 -6.05
N ALA A 126 11.42 -22.21 -6.00
CA ALA A 126 10.06 -21.69 -5.90
C ALA A 126 9.66 -20.97 -7.19
N ARG A 127 8.35 -20.91 -7.47
CA ARG A 127 7.84 -20.17 -8.63
C ARG A 127 8.25 -18.69 -8.55
N GLU A 128 8.68 -18.13 -9.68
CA GLU A 128 8.96 -16.69 -9.77
C GLU A 128 7.66 -15.90 -9.68
N THR A 129 7.56 -15.00 -8.71
CA THR A 129 6.40 -14.14 -8.50
C THR A 129 6.83 -12.78 -7.99
N ARG A 130 6.11 -11.72 -8.38
CA ARG A 130 6.27 -10.41 -7.75
C ARG A 130 5.67 -10.37 -6.34
N GLY A 131 4.82 -11.32 -5.97
CA GLY A 131 4.29 -11.44 -4.61
C GLY A 131 3.60 -10.16 -4.11
N GLY A 132 3.63 -9.97 -2.79
CA GLY A 132 3.20 -8.73 -2.15
C GLY A 132 4.08 -7.52 -2.48
N GLU A 133 5.31 -7.72 -2.97
CA GLU A 133 6.22 -6.63 -3.36
C GLU A 133 5.63 -5.78 -4.49
N PHE A 134 4.79 -6.35 -5.36
CA PHE A 134 4.06 -5.59 -6.37
C PHE A 134 3.16 -4.53 -5.73
N PHE A 135 2.31 -4.89 -4.77
CA PHE A 135 1.40 -3.96 -4.11
C PHE A 135 2.17 -2.88 -3.34
N TYR A 136 3.25 -3.27 -2.66
CA TYR A 136 4.16 -2.36 -1.97
C TYR A 136 4.78 -1.33 -2.92
N ARG A 137 5.27 -1.75 -4.09
CA ARG A 137 5.85 -0.81 -5.07
C ARG A 137 4.79 0.03 -5.76
N PHE A 138 3.66 -0.56 -6.12
CA PHE A 138 2.57 0.14 -6.79
C PHE A 138 2.03 1.30 -5.93
N HIS A 139 2.03 1.14 -4.60
CA HIS A 139 1.64 2.17 -3.63
C HIS A 139 2.37 3.52 -3.80
N PHE A 140 3.63 3.55 -4.28
CA PHE A 140 4.40 4.80 -4.37
C PHE A 140 5.22 4.99 -5.66
N GLN A 141 5.31 3.97 -6.51
CA GLN A 141 6.05 4.03 -7.79
C GLN A 141 5.14 3.85 -9.00
N PHE A 142 3.95 3.27 -8.84
CA PHE A 142 3.16 2.73 -9.94
C PHE A 142 4.01 1.74 -10.81
N HIS A 143 3.46 1.21 -11.90
CA HIS A 143 4.14 0.15 -12.66
C HIS A 143 4.61 0.57 -14.07
N TYR A 144 3.69 0.96 -14.96
CA TYR A 144 4.02 1.33 -16.35
C TYR A 144 4.45 2.78 -16.53
N MET A 145 5.13 3.34 -15.53
CA MET A 145 5.71 4.69 -15.62
C MET A 145 7.10 4.71 -14.99
N PRO A 146 7.97 5.65 -15.39
CA PRO A 146 9.29 5.74 -14.78
C PRO A 146 9.18 5.97 -13.27
N VAL A 147 9.99 5.23 -12.50
CA VAL A 147 9.97 5.23 -11.02
C VAL A 147 10.04 6.65 -10.44
N LEU A 148 10.82 7.52 -11.07
CA LEU A 148 10.95 8.92 -10.66
C LEU A 148 9.61 9.65 -10.71
N TRP A 149 8.87 9.52 -11.81
CA TRP A 149 7.57 10.15 -11.99
C TRP A 149 6.52 9.56 -11.07
N GLY A 150 6.56 8.24 -10.84
CA GLY A 150 5.64 7.59 -9.90
C GLY A 150 5.81 8.12 -8.47
N ARG A 151 7.05 8.30 -8.02
CA ARG A 151 7.38 8.89 -6.71
C ARG A 151 6.95 10.35 -6.60
N TRP A 152 7.10 11.14 -7.66
CA TRP A 152 6.58 12.52 -7.70
C TRP A 152 5.05 12.55 -7.61
N LEU A 153 4.38 11.67 -8.37
CA LEU A 153 2.92 11.58 -8.37
C LEU A 153 2.38 11.18 -6.98
N ALA A 154 2.99 10.18 -6.34
CA ALA A 154 2.66 9.79 -4.97
C ALA A 154 2.84 10.95 -3.97
N GLY A 155 3.92 11.72 -4.11
CA GLY A 155 4.17 12.92 -3.30
C GLY A 155 3.11 14.00 -3.47
N ILE A 156 2.75 14.30 -4.72
CA ILE A 156 1.66 15.24 -5.03
C ILE A 156 0.35 14.76 -4.40
N CYS A 157 0.01 13.48 -4.54
CA CYS A 157 -1.19 12.91 -3.93
C CYS A 157 -1.18 13.05 -2.41
N ALA A 158 -0.05 12.77 -1.75
CA ALA A 158 0.10 12.93 -0.31
C ALA A 158 -0.02 14.40 0.15
N MET A 159 0.53 15.36 -0.60
CA MET A 159 0.34 16.79 -0.32
C MET A 159 -1.12 17.22 -0.46
N PHE A 160 -1.80 16.79 -1.53
CA PHE A 160 -3.24 17.02 -1.71
C PHE A 160 -4.06 16.41 -0.58
N MET A 161 -3.67 15.22 -0.11
CA MET A 161 -4.30 14.58 1.04
C MET A 161 -4.08 15.38 2.34
N LEU A 162 -2.88 15.91 2.61
CA LEU A 162 -2.66 16.79 3.77
C LEU A 162 -3.56 18.03 3.70
N VAL A 163 -3.67 18.66 2.52
CA VAL A 163 -4.59 19.79 2.30
C VAL A 163 -6.03 19.36 2.56
N ALA A 164 -6.45 18.19 2.08
CA ALA A 164 -7.78 17.64 2.31
C ALA A 164 -8.06 17.35 3.79
N ILE A 165 -7.08 16.81 4.53
CA ILE A 165 -7.18 16.56 5.98
C ILE A 165 -7.35 17.88 6.72
N VAL A 166 -6.45 18.84 6.52
CA VAL A 166 -6.48 20.14 7.23
C VAL A 166 -7.78 20.89 6.92
N SER A 167 -8.16 20.98 5.64
CA SER A 167 -9.42 21.64 5.24
C SER A 167 -10.67 20.88 5.73
N GLY A 168 -10.62 19.55 5.81
CA GLY A 168 -11.67 18.70 6.36
C GLY A 168 -11.91 18.96 7.86
N VAL A 169 -10.83 19.02 8.64
CA VAL A 169 -10.86 19.36 10.07
C VAL A 169 -11.47 20.74 10.29
N ILE A 170 -11.02 21.76 9.53
CA ILE A 170 -11.56 23.14 9.65
C ILE A 170 -13.05 23.19 9.25
N THR A 171 -13.50 22.33 8.33
CA THR A 171 -14.90 22.30 7.87
C THR A 171 -15.85 21.75 8.95
N HIS A 172 -15.37 20.87 9.83
CA HIS A 172 -16.12 20.18 10.87
C HIS A 172 -16.11 20.93 12.22
N LYS A 173 -17.04 21.88 12.41
CA LYS A 173 -17.21 22.64 13.67
C LYS A 173 -17.51 21.77 14.90
N LYS A 174 -18.12 20.60 14.71
CA LYS A 174 -18.66 19.71 15.76
C LYS A 174 -18.06 18.31 15.71
N ILE A 175 -16.78 18.21 15.34
CA ILE A 175 -16.11 16.94 15.07
C ILE A 175 -16.28 15.91 16.20
N PHE A 176 -16.30 16.33 17.46
CA PHE A 176 -16.48 15.47 18.63
C PHE A 176 -17.94 15.23 19.06
N THR A 177 -18.87 16.15 18.75
CA THR A 177 -20.28 16.00 19.18
C THR A 177 -21.11 15.22 18.16
N ASP A 178 -20.81 15.36 16.86
CA ASP A 178 -21.44 14.55 15.81
C ASP A 178 -20.85 13.13 15.77
N PHE A 179 -19.65 12.91 16.33
CA PHE A 179 -18.98 11.60 16.43
C PHE A 179 -19.82 10.55 17.17
N PHE A 180 -20.50 10.92 18.25
CA PHE A 180 -21.33 10.01 19.05
C PHE A 180 -22.76 9.81 18.50
N THR A 181 -23.12 10.46 17.39
CA THR A 181 -24.47 10.35 16.82
C THR A 181 -24.46 9.72 15.44
N PHE A 182 -24.15 8.42 15.37
CA PHE A 182 -24.37 7.66 14.13
C PHE A 182 -25.87 7.50 13.86
N ARG A 183 -26.37 8.10 12.77
CA ARG A 183 -27.82 8.09 12.46
C ARG A 183 -28.11 7.05 11.37
N TRP A 184 -28.54 5.87 11.80
CA TRP A 184 -28.92 4.75 10.92
C TRP A 184 -30.11 5.11 10.00
N GLY A 185 -30.14 4.54 8.80
CA GLY A 185 -31.32 4.51 7.92
C GLY A 185 -31.70 5.81 7.20
N LYS A 186 -30.85 6.84 7.16
CA LYS A 186 -31.15 8.17 6.56
C LYS A 186 -30.45 8.43 5.22
N GLY A 187 -30.17 7.38 4.44
CA GLY A 187 -29.64 7.46 3.08
C GLY A 187 -28.34 8.26 2.99
N GLN A 188 -28.36 9.38 2.25
CA GLN A 188 -27.21 10.27 2.05
C GLN A 188 -26.59 10.78 3.38
N ARG A 189 -27.39 10.98 4.43
CA ARG A 189 -26.89 11.42 5.73
C ARG A 189 -26.11 10.32 6.45
N SER A 190 -26.55 9.06 6.35
CA SER A 190 -25.82 7.93 6.92
C SER A 190 -24.47 7.68 6.23
N TRP A 191 -24.35 7.98 4.93
CA TRP A 191 -23.06 7.94 4.22
C TRP A 191 -22.13 9.07 4.61
N LEU A 192 -22.66 10.28 4.86
CA LEU A 192 -21.89 11.38 5.42
C LEU A 192 -21.40 11.04 6.83
N ASP A 193 -22.28 10.49 7.67
CA ASP A 193 -21.92 10.05 9.01
C ASP A 193 -20.87 8.93 8.96
N ALA A 194 -20.97 7.97 8.03
CA ALA A 194 -19.94 6.93 7.84
C ALA A 194 -18.59 7.51 7.39
N HIS A 195 -18.58 8.42 6.41
CA HIS A 195 -17.35 9.11 5.99
C HIS A 195 -16.73 9.86 7.18
N ASN A 196 -17.55 10.59 7.94
CA ASN A 196 -17.08 11.32 9.12
C ASN A 196 -16.53 10.40 10.21
N VAL A 197 -17.20 9.28 10.51
CA VAL A 197 -16.70 8.32 11.52
C VAL A 197 -15.36 7.74 11.07
N LEU A 198 -15.24 7.31 9.81
CA LEU A 198 -14.00 6.78 9.26
C LEU A 198 -12.87 7.82 9.25
N SER A 199 -13.19 9.07 8.91
CA SER A 199 -12.23 10.19 8.89
C SER A 199 -11.80 10.65 10.26
N VAL A 200 -12.72 10.75 11.23
CA VAL A 200 -12.45 11.33 12.55
C VAL A 200 -11.80 10.31 13.47
N LEU A 201 -12.29 9.06 13.49
CA LEU A 201 -11.68 7.99 14.29
C LEU A 201 -10.26 7.71 13.82
N GLY A 202 -10.04 7.70 12.51
CA GLY A 202 -8.74 7.45 11.91
C GLY A 202 -7.85 8.70 11.80
N LEU A 203 -8.33 9.91 12.14
CA LEU A 203 -7.63 11.17 11.87
C LEU A 203 -6.17 11.19 12.34
N PRO A 204 -5.84 10.77 13.59
CA PRO A 204 -4.43 10.75 14.02
C PRO A 204 -3.58 9.84 13.13
N PHE A 205 -4.11 8.69 12.77
CA PHE A 205 -3.44 7.73 11.89
C PHE A 205 -3.34 8.25 10.44
N HIS A 206 -4.40 8.81 9.87
CA HIS A 206 -4.39 9.36 8.51
C HIS A 206 -3.42 10.53 8.38
N LEU A 207 -3.37 11.41 9.38
CA LEU A 207 -2.39 12.50 9.41
C LEU A 207 -0.96 11.95 9.51
N MET A 208 -0.73 11.03 10.45
CA MET A 208 0.57 10.37 10.64
C MET A 208 1.03 9.67 9.36
N ILE A 209 0.22 8.79 8.77
CA ILE A 209 0.62 7.98 7.62
C ILE A 209 0.87 8.85 6.38
N THR A 210 0.08 9.91 6.18
CA THR A 210 0.25 10.83 5.05
C THR A 210 1.52 11.66 5.19
N TYR A 211 1.75 12.24 6.37
CA TYR A 211 2.94 13.05 6.62
C TYR A 211 4.22 12.22 6.57
N THR A 212 4.23 11.08 7.25
CA THR A 212 5.38 10.16 7.24
C THR A 212 5.67 9.60 5.85
N GLY A 213 4.64 9.39 5.01
CA GLY A 213 4.80 9.02 3.61
C GLY A 213 5.60 10.03 2.80
N LEU A 214 5.37 11.34 3.00
CA LEU A 214 6.19 12.39 2.39
C LEU A 214 7.63 12.38 2.89
N VAL A 215 7.84 12.11 4.19
CA VAL A 215 9.18 12.03 4.80
C VAL A 215 10.03 10.92 4.19
N THR A 216 9.42 9.80 3.79
CA THR A 216 10.16 8.69 3.15
C THR A 216 10.87 9.11 1.85
N LEU A 217 10.32 10.11 1.15
CA LEU A 217 10.81 10.63 -0.12
C LEU A 217 11.24 12.11 -0.03
N MET A 218 11.47 12.65 1.18
CA MET A 218 11.71 14.08 1.34
C MET A 218 12.93 14.62 0.58
N LEU A 219 14.02 13.84 0.47
CA LEU A 219 15.21 14.26 -0.29
C LEU A 219 14.95 14.32 -1.79
N LEU A 220 13.97 13.55 -2.29
CA LEU A 220 13.52 13.67 -3.68
C LEU A 220 12.78 15.00 -3.90
N TYR A 221 11.93 15.39 -2.95
CA TYR A 221 11.08 16.58 -3.08
C TYR A 221 11.80 17.88 -2.72
N MET A 222 12.72 17.83 -1.75
CA MET A 222 13.46 18.97 -1.23
C MET A 222 14.97 18.68 -1.15
N PRO A 223 15.65 18.50 -2.29
CA PRO A 223 17.08 18.16 -2.30
C PRO A 223 17.98 19.35 -1.92
N PHE A 224 17.46 20.58 -2.01
CA PHE A 224 18.25 21.81 -1.89
C PHE A 224 18.93 21.97 -0.51
N GLY A 225 18.28 21.49 0.56
CA GLY A 225 18.85 21.55 1.91
C GLY A 225 20.10 20.68 2.05
N GLU A 226 20.05 19.44 1.53
CA GLU A 226 21.19 18.54 1.46
C GLU A 226 22.31 19.13 0.60
N GLN A 227 21.96 19.61 -0.60
CA GLN A 227 22.92 20.13 -1.57
C GLN A 227 23.64 21.39 -1.07
N ALA A 228 22.94 22.25 -0.31
CA ALA A 228 23.52 23.45 0.28
C ALA A 228 24.41 23.14 1.49
N ALA A 229 24.02 22.18 2.33
CA ALA A 229 24.73 21.81 3.55
C ALA A 229 25.95 20.90 3.31
N PHE A 230 25.90 20.01 2.30
CA PHE A 230 26.93 19.00 2.06
C PHE A 230 27.53 19.14 0.65
N LYS A 231 28.68 19.83 0.59
CA LYS A 231 29.36 20.17 -0.67
C LYS A 231 30.44 19.16 -1.02
N THR A 232 31.08 18.54 -0.03
CA THR A 232 32.19 17.62 -0.28
C THR A 232 31.71 16.16 -0.41
N PRO A 233 32.42 15.31 -1.18
CA PRO A 233 32.12 13.88 -1.23
C PRO A 233 32.28 13.16 0.12
N ALA A 234 33.10 13.70 1.04
CA ALA A 234 33.27 13.14 2.38
C ALA A 234 32.03 13.42 3.25
N GLU A 235 31.54 14.66 3.24
CA GLU A 235 30.30 15.07 3.92
C GLU A 235 29.08 14.23 3.49
N ARG A 236 28.92 14.03 2.17
CA ARG A 236 27.83 13.21 1.63
C ARG A 236 27.94 11.74 2.05
N ARG A 237 29.17 11.21 2.18
CA ARG A 237 29.40 9.86 2.72
C ARG A 237 28.99 9.78 4.19
N THR A 238 29.31 10.79 4.99
CA THR A 238 28.88 10.86 6.40
C THR A 238 27.36 10.92 6.54
N LEU A 239 26.68 11.74 5.71
CA LEU A 239 25.21 11.77 5.68
C LEU A 239 24.62 10.40 5.30
N ASN A 240 25.11 9.79 4.23
CA ASN A 240 24.63 8.47 3.79
C ASN A 240 24.80 7.41 4.87
N ALA A 241 25.91 7.43 5.62
CA ALA A 241 26.14 6.52 6.74
C ALA A 241 25.19 6.75 7.94
N GLN A 242 24.56 7.91 8.05
CA GLN A 242 23.48 8.16 9.02
C GLN A 242 22.12 7.67 8.53
N MET A 243 21.95 7.48 7.22
CA MET A 243 20.67 7.14 6.59
C MET A 243 20.56 5.67 6.15
N SER A 244 21.69 5.00 5.92
CA SER A 244 21.76 3.64 5.40
C SER A 244 22.96 2.88 5.99
N ALA A 245 22.77 1.59 6.26
CA ALA A 245 23.84 0.66 6.64
C ALA A 245 24.58 0.09 5.41
N PHE A 246 24.31 0.60 4.21
CA PHE A 246 24.93 0.11 2.98
C PHE A 246 26.38 0.59 2.87
N VAL A 247 27.32 -0.34 3.03
CA VAL A 247 28.73 -0.08 2.76
C VAL A 247 28.97 -0.22 1.25
N GLN A 248 29.41 0.87 0.63
CA GLN A 248 29.87 0.84 -0.76
C GLN A 248 31.13 -0.02 -0.83
N PRO A 249 31.20 -1.02 -1.72
CA PRO A 249 32.43 -1.77 -1.94
C PRO A 249 33.58 -0.82 -2.26
N GLN A 250 34.68 -0.94 -1.52
CA GLN A 250 35.92 -0.25 -1.88
C GLN A 250 36.45 -0.85 -3.19
N THR A 251 37.35 -0.13 -3.88
CA THR A 251 38.07 -0.73 -5.00
C THR A 251 38.81 -1.97 -4.49
N PRO A 252 38.63 -3.16 -5.09
CA PRO A 252 39.35 -4.36 -4.69
C PRO A 252 40.86 -4.13 -4.71
N SER A 253 41.57 -4.70 -3.73
CA SER A 253 43.02 -4.60 -3.68
C SER A 253 43.70 -5.51 -4.71
N GLY A 254 42.98 -6.54 -5.19
CA GLY A 254 43.50 -7.59 -6.05
C GLY A 254 44.28 -8.66 -5.30
N GLN A 255 44.45 -8.52 -3.98
CA GLN A 255 45.09 -9.52 -3.14
C GLN A 255 44.03 -10.50 -2.65
N ALA A 256 44.10 -11.74 -3.15
CA ALA A 256 43.19 -12.81 -2.75
C ALA A 256 43.45 -13.22 -1.29
N VAL A 257 42.44 -13.04 -0.44
CA VAL A 257 42.48 -13.44 0.98
C VAL A 257 41.17 -14.13 1.31
N ALA A 258 41.25 -15.31 1.94
CA ALA A 258 40.07 -16.06 2.33
C ALA A 258 39.19 -15.25 3.29
N LEU A 259 37.87 -15.33 3.09
CA LEU A 259 36.90 -14.71 3.99
C LEU A 259 36.89 -15.47 5.33
N ALA A 260 36.97 -14.74 6.43
CA ALA A 260 36.81 -15.32 7.76
C ALA A 260 35.40 -15.88 7.95
N PRO A 261 35.23 -16.89 8.82
CA PRO A 261 33.91 -17.44 9.13
C PRO A 261 32.92 -16.34 9.56
N ILE A 262 31.74 -16.32 8.95
CA ILE A 262 30.70 -15.30 9.19
C ILE A 262 29.94 -15.58 10.49
N GLY A 263 29.80 -16.84 10.89
CA GLY A 263 29.06 -17.28 12.06
C GLY A 263 29.53 -16.61 13.35
N PRO A 264 30.84 -16.58 13.66
CA PRO A 264 31.37 -15.83 14.81
C PRO A 264 31.02 -14.33 14.81
N MET A 265 31.05 -13.66 13.64
CA MET A 265 30.67 -12.25 13.52
C MET A 265 29.18 -12.04 13.83
N VAL A 266 28.34 -12.95 13.32
CA VAL A 266 26.90 -12.96 13.58
C VAL A 266 26.61 -13.26 15.07
N ARG A 267 27.33 -14.21 15.68
CA ARG A 267 27.23 -14.48 17.13
C ARG A 267 27.59 -13.26 17.98
N GLN A 268 28.61 -12.50 17.58
CA GLN A 268 28.96 -11.27 18.28
C GLN A 268 27.84 -10.22 18.20
N ALA A 269 27.16 -10.14 17.05
CA ALA A 269 25.98 -9.27 16.89
C ALA A 269 24.76 -9.78 17.69
N GLN A 270 24.52 -11.10 17.71
CA GLN A 270 23.47 -11.73 18.53
C GLN A 270 23.69 -11.45 20.02
N ALA A 271 24.93 -11.55 20.51
CA ALA A 271 25.27 -11.24 21.89
C ALA A 271 24.99 -9.77 22.27
N ARG A 272 25.01 -8.86 21.30
CA ARG A 272 24.74 -7.43 21.51
C ARG A 272 23.26 -7.06 21.43
N TRP A 273 22.52 -7.62 20.47
CA TRP A 273 21.16 -7.17 20.17
C TRP A 273 20.07 -8.21 20.44
N GLY A 274 20.43 -9.46 20.69
CA GLY A 274 19.52 -10.60 20.85
C GLY A 274 19.66 -11.62 19.72
N ALA A 275 19.33 -12.88 20.01
CA ALA A 275 19.52 -14.02 19.11
C ALA A 275 18.78 -13.87 17.77
N ASP A 276 17.56 -13.32 17.81
CA ASP A 276 16.66 -13.18 16.65
C ASP A 276 16.58 -11.73 16.11
N ALA A 277 17.38 -10.81 16.64
CA ALA A 277 17.25 -9.38 16.34
C ALA A 277 18.03 -8.94 15.08
N LEU A 278 18.55 -9.88 14.28
CA LEU A 278 19.41 -9.58 13.13
C LEU A 278 18.62 -9.64 11.83
N GLY A 279 18.76 -8.63 10.97
CA GLY A 279 17.97 -8.53 9.75
C GLY A 279 18.73 -8.88 8.48
N ARG A 280 20.02 -8.54 8.40
CA ARG A 280 20.77 -8.63 7.13
C ARG A 280 22.26 -8.76 7.35
N VAL A 281 22.92 -9.55 6.50
CA VAL A 281 24.37 -9.59 6.34
C VAL A 281 24.72 -9.07 4.94
N THR A 282 25.69 -8.17 4.86
CA THR A 282 26.23 -7.66 3.59
C THR A 282 27.73 -7.83 3.57
N ILE A 283 28.25 -8.42 2.50
CA ILE A 283 29.66 -8.74 2.32
C ILE A 283 30.13 -8.01 1.06
N ALA A 284 31.08 -7.10 1.24
CA ALA A 284 31.71 -6.37 0.14
C ALA A 284 33.08 -6.99 -0.15
N ASN A 285 33.40 -7.15 -1.44
CA ASN A 285 34.62 -7.77 -1.96
C ASN A 285 34.97 -9.11 -1.27
N PRO A 286 34.07 -10.11 -1.30
CA PRO A 286 34.37 -11.43 -0.75
C PRO A 286 35.63 -12.00 -1.42
N GLY A 287 36.54 -12.56 -0.62
CA GLY A 287 37.79 -13.16 -1.13
C GLY A 287 38.95 -12.18 -1.38
N ASP A 288 38.83 -10.90 -1.01
CA ASP A 288 39.89 -9.89 -1.16
C ASP A 288 40.40 -9.37 0.22
N ALA A 289 41.63 -8.89 0.30
CA ALA A 289 42.21 -8.31 1.52
C ALA A 289 41.39 -7.11 2.07
N VAL A 290 40.68 -6.37 1.22
CA VAL A 290 39.79 -5.28 1.64
C VAL A 290 38.34 -5.72 1.88
N ALA A 291 38.09 -7.04 2.03
CA ALA A 291 36.77 -7.56 2.35
C ALA A 291 36.18 -6.88 3.59
N ARG A 292 34.88 -6.57 3.55
CA ARG A 292 34.13 -6.00 4.68
C ARG A 292 32.84 -6.75 4.86
N VAL A 293 32.52 -7.08 6.12
CA VAL A 293 31.27 -7.73 6.49
C VAL A 293 30.47 -6.78 7.38
N VAL A 294 29.22 -6.55 7.04
CA VAL A 294 28.30 -5.71 7.79
C VAL A 294 27.13 -6.56 8.26
N VAL A 295 26.97 -6.67 9.57
CA VAL A 295 25.80 -7.31 10.18
C VAL A 295 24.87 -6.20 10.66
N THR A 296 23.65 -6.16 10.13
CA THR A 296 22.64 -5.12 10.41
C THR A 296 21.55 -5.68 11.31
N ARG A 297 21.17 -4.91 12.33
CA ARG A 297 20.03 -5.23 13.20
C ARG A 297 18.72 -5.13 12.42
N GLY A 298 17.80 -6.06 12.66
CA GLY A 298 16.46 -6.07 12.09
C GLY A 298 15.61 -4.87 12.54
N ASP A 299 14.45 -4.69 11.90
CA ASP A 299 13.49 -3.62 12.22
C ASP A 299 12.44 -4.07 13.26
N GLU A 300 12.32 -5.37 13.52
CA GLU A 300 11.31 -5.93 14.42
C GLU A 300 11.48 -5.42 15.86
N GLY A 301 10.37 -5.03 16.50
CA GLY A 301 10.38 -4.42 17.83
C GLY A 301 11.01 -3.03 17.91
N ARG A 302 11.50 -2.45 16.81
CA ARG A 302 12.15 -1.13 16.79
C ARG A 302 11.29 -0.08 16.12
N VAL A 303 10.87 0.93 16.87
CA VAL A 303 10.13 2.09 16.34
C VAL A 303 11.04 3.06 15.58
N SER A 304 12.09 2.56 14.91
CA SER A 304 13.02 3.34 14.09
C SER A 304 13.78 2.44 13.11
N VAL A 305 13.88 2.89 11.85
CA VAL A 305 14.68 2.23 10.80
C VAL A 305 16.09 2.81 10.67
N SER A 306 16.53 3.62 11.63
CA SER A 306 17.90 4.13 11.65
C SER A 306 18.90 2.97 11.58
N PRO A 307 19.99 3.12 10.80
CA PRO A 307 20.96 2.04 10.64
C PRO A 307 21.64 1.72 11.98
N GLN A 308 21.50 0.47 12.40
CA GLN A 308 22.27 -0.13 13.49
C GLN A 308 23.04 -1.32 12.91
N TYR A 309 24.37 -1.25 12.93
CA TYR A 309 25.21 -2.27 12.30
C TYR A 309 26.55 -2.45 13.03
N MET A 310 27.14 -3.62 12.83
CA MET A 310 28.51 -3.94 13.21
C MET A 310 29.30 -4.21 11.93
N LEU A 311 30.41 -3.51 11.78
CA LEU A 311 31.32 -3.62 10.65
C LEU A 311 32.54 -4.43 11.07
N PHE A 312 32.85 -5.44 10.28
CA PHE A 312 33.96 -6.35 10.51
C PHE A 312 34.93 -6.32 9.32
N GLU A 313 36.19 -6.57 9.63
CA GLU A 313 37.21 -6.91 8.66
C GLU A 313 36.93 -8.31 8.12
N GLY A 314 36.76 -8.43 6.80
CA GLY A 314 36.30 -9.69 6.20
C GLY A 314 37.33 -10.81 6.25
N SER A 315 38.64 -10.50 6.21
CA SER A 315 39.71 -11.51 6.23
C SER A 315 40.00 -12.09 7.61
N THR A 316 39.82 -11.31 8.67
CA THR A 316 40.16 -11.70 10.05
C THR A 316 38.93 -11.91 10.93
N GLY A 317 37.77 -11.35 10.55
CA GLY A 317 36.59 -11.26 11.40
C GLY A 317 36.71 -10.25 12.55
N ARG A 318 37.77 -9.43 12.56
CA ARG A 318 37.98 -8.42 13.59
C ARG A 318 36.92 -7.32 13.48
N LEU A 319 36.30 -7.00 14.61
CA LEU A 319 35.36 -5.89 14.71
C LEU A 319 36.07 -4.56 14.47
N LEU A 320 35.59 -3.79 13.49
CA LEU A 320 36.12 -2.48 13.09
C LEU A 320 35.30 -1.33 13.70
N GLU A 321 33.98 -1.43 13.60
CA GLU A 321 33.07 -0.38 14.04
C GLU A 321 31.77 -0.98 14.58
N VAL A 322 31.24 -0.37 15.62
CA VAL A 322 29.89 -0.61 16.12
C VAL A 322 29.09 0.67 16.02
N ARG A 323 27.97 0.61 15.31
CA ARG A 323 27.03 1.74 15.19
C ARG A 323 25.68 1.36 15.78
N ASP A 324 25.40 1.85 16.99
CA ASP A 324 24.11 1.63 17.66
C ASP A 324 23.16 2.84 17.61
N ARG A 325 23.67 4.02 17.24
CA ARG A 325 22.89 5.25 17.24
C ARG A 325 23.30 6.16 16.09
N VAL A 326 22.36 6.98 15.66
CA VAL A 326 22.57 8.06 14.70
C VAL A 326 22.26 9.40 15.35
N GLY A 327 22.52 10.50 14.63
CA GLY A 327 22.18 11.83 15.13
C GLY A 327 20.66 12.00 15.32
N PRO A 328 20.21 12.92 16.20
CA PRO A 328 18.78 13.09 16.52
C PRO A 328 17.88 13.35 15.30
N ALA A 329 18.37 14.09 14.30
CA ALA A 329 17.63 14.34 13.07
C ALA A 329 17.44 13.07 12.23
N ALA A 330 18.49 12.26 12.09
CA ALA A 330 18.43 10.98 11.41
C ALA A 330 17.51 10.00 12.15
N GLU A 331 17.54 10.03 13.49
CA GLU A 331 16.67 9.21 14.34
C GLU A 331 15.20 9.61 14.21
N THR A 332 14.90 10.91 14.22
CA THR A 332 13.53 11.42 14.01
C THR A 332 12.98 10.97 12.66
N ARG A 333 13.79 11.07 11.60
CA ARG A 333 13.45 10.52 10.28
C ARG A 333 13.24 9.00 10.36
N GLY A 334 14.13 8.28 11.04
CA GLY A 334 14.05 6.83 11.24
C GLY A 334 12.73 6.41 11.89
N VAL A 335 12.28 7.13 12.92
CA VAL A 335 10.98 6.91 13.58
C VAL A 335 9.82 7.19 12.62
N MET A 336 9.82 8.34 11.93
CA MET A 336 8.78 8.66 10.96
C MET A 336 8.67 7.60 9.85
N TYR A 337 9.81 7.11 9.36
CA TYR A 337 9.83 6.07 8.35
C TYR A 337 9.38 4.71 8.93
N ALA A 338 9.76 4.37 10.17
CA ALA A 338 9.27 3.17 10.86
C ALA A 338 7.75 3.19 11.06
N LEU A 339 7.18 4.34 11.47
CA LEU A 339 5.74 4.55 11.60
C LEU A 339 4.99 4.36 10.27
N HIS A 340 5.59 4.78 9.15
CA HIS A 340 4.97 4.57 7.84
C HIS A 340 4.99 3.10 7.42
N LEU A 341 6.16 2.46 7.55
CA LEU A 341 6.35 1.07 7.13
C LEU A 341 5.65 0.05 8.05
N GLY A 342 5.48 0.38 9.33
CA GLY A 342 4.89 -0.50 10.34
C GLY A 342 5.68 -1.80 10.59
N ARG A 343 6.96 -1.89 10.20
CA ARG A 343 7.76 -3.13 10.32
C ARG A 343 8.02 -3.58 11.75
N PHE A 344 7.93 -2.65 12.70
CA PHE A 344 8.08 -2.94 14.12
C PHE A 344 6.85 -3.65 14.72
N SER A 345 5.73 -3.70 13.98
CA SER A 345 4.46 -4.24 14.47
C SER A 345 4.51 -5.75 14.64
N ASP A 346 4.10 -6.20 15.83
CA ASP A 346 3.70 -7.58 16.08
C ASP A 346 2.41 -7.92 15.32
N GLY A 347 1.95 -9.18 15.40
CA GLY A 347 0.75 -9.62 14.69
C GLY A 347 -0.49 -8.78 15.00
N VAL A 348 -0.71 -8.41 16.26
CA VAL A 348 -1.88 -7.62 16.68
C VAL A 348 -1.80 -6.19 16.16
N THR A 349 -0.67 -5.51 16.37
CA THR A 349 -0.48 -4.13 15.90
C THR A 349 -0.58 -4.04 14.38
N ARG A 350 -0.10 -5.06 13.66
CA ARG A 350 -0.19 -5.12 12.20
C ARG A 350 -1.65 -5.19 11.71
N TRP A 351 -2.49 -6.00 12.36
CA TRP A 351 -3.92 -6.03 12.06
C TRP A 351 -4.61 -4.71 12.39
N LEU A 352 -4.22 -4.02 13.46
CA LEU A 352 -4.72 -2.67 13.74
C LEU A 352 -4.33 -1.68 12.64
N TYR A 353 -3.06 -1.68 12.21
CA TYR A 353 -2.59 -0.87 11.09
C TYR A 353 -3.37 -1.18 9.80
N PHE A 354 -3.61 -2.46 9.52
CA PHE A 354 -4.42 -2.89 8.39
C PHE A 354 -5.86 -2.40 8.47
N LEU A 355 -6.55 -2.58 9.59
CA LEU A 355 -7.95 -2.19 9.76
C LEU A 355 -8.14 -0.66 9.68
N VAL A 356 -7.26 0.11 10.30
CA VAL A 356 -7.33 1.60 10.24
C VAL A 356 -6.95 2.12 8.84
N SER A 357 -6.01 1.46 8.16
CA SER A 357 -5.70 1.79 6.75
C SER A 357 -6.83 1.41 5.80
N LEU A 358 -7.51 0.28 6.04
CA LEU A 358 -8.70 -0.13 5.30
C LEU A 358 -9.85 0.86 5.54
N ALA A 359 -10.01 1.39 6.75
CA ALA A 359 -10.92 2.48 7.05
C ALA A 359 -10.56 3.76 6.25
N GLY A 360 -9.28 4.07 6.08
CA GLY A 360 -8.80 5.14 5.19
C GLY A 360 -9.15 4.89 3.71
N THR A 361 -8.97 3.67 3.24
CA THR A 361 -9.39 3.25 1.89
C THR A 361 -10.89 3.44 1.69
N ALA A 362 -11.71 3.01 2.66
CA ALA A 362 -13.15 3.18 2.65
C ALA A 362 -13.55 4.67 2.73
N MET A 363 -12.84 5.49 3.51
CA MET A 363 -13.06 6.93 3.57
C MET A 363 -12.88 7.59 2.19
N VAL A 364 -11.77 7.31 1.48
CA VAL A 364 -11.54 7.86 0.13
C VAL A 364 -12.61 7.37 -0.84
N GLY A 365 -12.89 6.06 -0.85
CA GLY A 365 -13.90 5.46 -1.74
C GLY A 365 -15.31 6.02 -1.51
N THR A 366 -15.71 6.18 -0.24
CA THR A 366 -17.01 6.79 0.11
C THR A 366 -17.08 8.26 -0.27
N GLY A 367 -15.99 9.02 -0.15
CA GLY A 367 -15.92 10.42 -0.59
C GLY A 367 -16.19 10.56 -2.10
N LEU A 368 -15.56 9.72 -2.91
CA LEU A 368 -15.76 9.67 -4.37
C LEU A 368 -17.22 9.31 -4.73
N VAL A 369 -17.77 8.27 -4.11
CA VAL A 369 -19.16 7.86 -4.36
C VAL A 369 -20.14 8.94 -3.91
N MET A 370 -19.95 9.52 -2.72
CA MET A 370 -20.83 10.56 -2.20
C MET A 370 -20.85 11.80 -3.08
N TRP A 371 -19.69 12.19 -3.64
CA TRP A 371 -19.61 13.28 -4.60
C TRP A 371 -20.49 13.00 -5.83
N THR A 372 -20.38 11.80 -6.42
CA THR A 372 -21.22 11.43 -7.59
C THR A 372 -22.71 11.42 -7.25
N VAL A 373 -23.11 10.85 -6.11
CA VAL A 373 -24.52 10.82 -5.67
C VAL A 373 -25.07 12.24 -5.47
N LYS A 374 -24.31 13.11 -4.78
CA LYS A 374 -24.71 14.49 -4.50
C LYS A 374 -24.75 15.34 -5.78
N ARG A 375 -23.82 15.13 -6.70
CA ARG A 375 -23.75 15.86 -7.97
C ARG A 375 -24.87 15.41 -8.91
N ARG A 376 -25.19 14.11 -8.97
CA ARG A 376 -26.30 13.54 -9.75
C ARG A 376 -27.64 14.19 -9.40
N ALA A 377 -27.93 14.38 -8.11
CA ALA A 377 -29.16 15.02 -7.65
C ALA A 377 -29.29 16.51 -8.04
N LYS A 378 -28.18 17.14 -8.46
CA LYS A 378 -28.14 18.54 -8.91
C LYS A 378 -28.06 18.67 -10.43
N LEU A 379 -28.09 17.55 -11.17
CA LEU A 379 -28.08 17.58 -12.63
C LEU A 379 -29.43 18.07 -13.16
N PRO A 380 -29.46 18.79 -14.29
CA PRO A 380 -30.71 19.15 -14.98
C PRO A 380 -31.54 17.91 -15.35
N ASP A 381 -30.88 16.86 -15.85
CA ASP A 381 -31.48 15.55 -16.09
C ASP A 381 -30.63 14.46 -15.40
N PRO A 382 -31.08 13.89 -14.27
CA PRO A 382 -30.38 12.81 -13.58
C PRO A 382 -30.30 11.50 -14.36
N ALA A 383 -31.15 11.29 -15.37
CA ALA A 383 -31.15 10.10 -16.21
C ALA A 383 -30.18 10.24 -17.39
N ARG A 384 -29.92 11.47 -17.86
CA ARG A 384 -29.00 11.78 -18.96
C ARG A 384 -27.90 12.77 -18.51
N PRO A 385 -26.89 12.31 -17.76
CA PRO A 385 -25.80 13.17 -17.33
C PRO A 385 -24.93 13.64 -18.51
N TYR A 386 -24.30 14.80 -18.37
CA TYR A 386 -23.25 15.24 -19.29
C TYR A 386 -22.02 14.31 -19.23
N PHE A 387 -21.26 14.27 -20.32
CA PHE A 387 -20.14 13.33 -20.52
C PHE A 387 -19.15 13.27 -19.34
N GLY A 388 -18.71 14.43 -18.82
CA GLY A 388 -17.78 14.48 -17.70
C GLY A 388 -18.30 13.81 -16.42
N PHE A 389 -19.59 13.98 -16.08
CA PHE A 389 -20.17 13.29 -14.93
C PHE A 389 -20.29 11.79 -15.19
N TRP A 390 -20.75 11.41 -16.39
CA TRP A 390 -20.85 10.01 -16.80
C TRP A 390 -19.49 9.30 -16.67
N LEU A 391 -18.42 9.94 -17.15
CA LEU A 391 -17.06 9.39 -17.08
C LEU A 391 -16.59 9.21 -15.64
N VAL A 392 -16.75 10.23 -14.78
CA VAL A 392 -16.36 10.14 -13.36
C VAL A 392 -17.09 9.00 -12.64
N GLU A 393 -18.38 8.82 -12.93
CA GLU A 393 -19.14 7.71 -12.35
C GLU A 393 -18.60 6.34 -12.78
N ARG A 394 -18.13 6.20 -14.02
CA ARG A 394 -17.56 4.93 -14.52
C ARG A 394 -16.17 4.67 -13.98
N LEU A 395 -15.35 5.71 -13.91
CA LEU A 395 -14.03 5.65 -13.29
C LEU A 395 -14.13 5.30 -11.80
N ASN A 396 -15.13 5.81 -11.08
CA ASN A 396 -15.37 5.40 -9.68
C ASN A 396 -15.66 3.91 -9.55
N ILE A 397 -16.50 3.36 -10.43
CA ILE A 397 -16.82 1.92 -10.44
C ILE A 397 -15.55 1.09 -10.67
N ALA A 398 -14.77 1.44 -11.69
CA ALA A 398 -13.54 0.73 -12.04
C ALA A 398 -12.44 0.90 -10.99
N ALA A 399 -12.29 2.08 -10.39
CA ALA A 399 -11.30 2.33 -9.36
C ALA A 399 -11.60 1.61 -8.05
N ILE A 400 -12.89 1.49 -7.67
CA ILE A 400 -13.29 0.90 -6.38
C ILE A 400 -13.52 -0.61 -6.52
N ALA A 401 -14.49 -1.03 -7.34
CA ALA A 401 -14.80 -2.45 -7.50
C ALA A 401 -13.80 -3.14 -8.44
N GLY A 402 -13.41 -2.46 -9.53
CA GLY A 402 -12.49 -3.01 -10.52
C GLY A 402 -11.09 -3.29 -9.98
N LEU A 403 -10.56 -2.43 -9.12
CA LEU A 403 -9.24 -2.63 -8.51
C LEU A 403 -9.20 -3.86 -7.60
N SER A 404 -10.25 -4.12 -6.80
CA SER A 404 -10.36 -5.34 -6.00
C SER A 404 -10.34 -6.61 -6.88
N ILE A 405 -11.03 -6.58 -8.02
CA ILE A 405 -11.04 -7.69 -8.99
C ILE A 405 -9.65 -7.86 -9.62
N ALA A 406 -8.97 -6.76 -9.97
CA ALA A 406 -7.61 -6.79 -10.53
C ALA A 406 -6.61 -7.40 -9.54
N MET A 407 -6.66 -7.00 -8.27
CA MET A 407 -5.82 -7.57 -7.21
C MET A 407 -6.06 -9.07 -7.06
N ALA A 408 -7.32 -9.51 -7.03
CA ALA A 408 -7.66 -10.93 -7.03
C ALA A 408 -7.17 -11.63 -8.32
N GLY A 409 -7.29 -10.99 -9.48
CA GLY A 409 -6.82 -11.48 -10.77
C GLY A 409 -5.33 -11.82 -10.78
N MET A 410 -4.49 -11.02 -10.10
CA MET A 410 -3.07 -11.32 -9.90
C MET A 410 -2.86 -12.61 -9.09
N LEU A 411 -3.66 -12.83 -8.05
CA LEU A 411 -3.60 -14.04 -7.23
C LEU A 411 -4.09 -15.28 -8.00
N TRP A 412 -5.10 -15.12 -8.86
CA TRP A 412 -5.54 -16.14 -9.80
C TRP A 412 -4.45 -16.50 -10.82
N ALA A 413 -3.81 -15.48 -11.41
CA ALA A 413 -2.68 -15.66 -12.31
C ALA A 413 -1.56 -16.46 -11.64
N ASN A 414 -1.29 -16.20 -10.36
CA ASN A 414 -0.29 -16.96 -9.62
C ASN A 414 -0.61 -18.46 -9.52
N ARG A 415 -1.88 -18.87 -9.48
CA ARG A 415 -2.26 -20.30 -9.45
C ARG A 415 -2.32 -20.93 -10.84
N LEU A 416 -2.71 -20.16 -11.86
CA LEU A 416 -2.99 -20.70 -13.20
C LEU A 416 -1.82 -20.60 -14.18
N LEU A 417 -0.90 -19.65 -14.02
CA LEU A 417 0.23 -19.50 -14.93
C LEU A 417 1.24 -20.66 -14.76
N PRO A 418 1.67 -21.30 -15.86
CA PRO A 418 2.67 -22.37 -15.81
C PRO A 418 3.97 -21.93 -15.14
N VAL A 419 4.55 -22.77 -14.29
CA VAL A 419 5.73 -22.42 -13.46
C VAL A 419 6.97 -22.13 -14.32
N GLY A 420 7.18 -22.86 -15.42
CA GLY A 420 8.32 -22.67 -16.33
C GLY A 420 8.14 -21.56 -17.37
N MET A 421 7.08 -20.75 -17.29
CA MET A 421 6.80 -19.69 -18.27
C MET A 421 7.83 -18.57 -18.16
N ALA A 422 8.41 -18.15 -19.30
CA ALA A 422 9.31 -17.00 -19.33
C ALA A 422 8.58 -15.72 -18.87
N GLN A 423 9.24 -14.91 -18.03
CA GLN A 423 8.69 -13.66 -17.48
C GLN A 423 7.35 -13.84 -16.75
N ARG A 424 7.10 -15.03 -16.18
CA ARG A 424 5.87 -15.35 -15.44
C ARG A 424 5.49 -14.27 -14.41
N ALA A 425 6.47 -13.77 -13.66
CA ALA A 425 6.26 -12.74 -12.66
C ALA A 425 5.75 -11.41 -13.26
N GLU A 426 6.17 -11.04 -14.47
CA GLU A 426 5.63 -9.87 -15.16
C GLU A 426 4.21 -10.15 -15.69
N TRP A 427 3.96 -11.35 -16.21
CA TRP A 427 2.63 -11.75 -16.66
C TRP A 427 1.57 -11.71 -15.54
N GLU A 428 1.94 -12.01 -14.28
CA GLU A 428 1.05 -11.79 -13.13
C GLU A 428 0.61 -10.31 -13.03
N VAL A 429 1.52 -9.38 -13.29
CA VAL A 429 1.27 -7.94 -13.26
C VAL A 429 0.51 -7.49 -14.51
N ASP A 430 0.86 -7.99 -15.69
CA ASP A 430 0.14 -7.67 -16.92
C ASP A 430 -1.33 -8.11 -16.82
N LEU A 431 -1.59 -9.32 -16.28
CA LEU A 431 -2.95 -9.80 -16.04
C LEU A 431 -3.71 -8.93 -15.02
N PHE A 432 -3.05 -8.43 -13.98
CA PHE A 432 -3.64 -7.44 -13.08
C PHE A 432 -4.19 -6.23 -13.86
N PHE A 433 -3.38 -5.63 -14.75
CA PHE A 433 -3.81 -4.46 -15.52
C PHE A 433 -4.81 -4.79 -16.62
N MET A 434 -4.69 -5.95 -17.27
CA MET A 434 -5.67 -6.41 -18.26
C MET A 434 -7.04 -6.62 -17.62
N VAL A 435 -7.10 -7.28 -16.45
CA VAL A 435 -8.33 -7.44 -15.68
C VAL A 435 -8.88 -6.08 -15.25
N TRP A 436 -8.03 -5.18 -14.77
CA TRP A 436 -8.48 -3.84 -14.39
C TRP A 436 -9.07 -3.07 -15.58
N GLY A 437 -8.40 -3.09 -16.73
CA GLY A 437 -8.88 -2.51 -17.99
C GLY A 437 -10.19 -3.14 -18.47
N ALA A 438 -10.34 -4.46 -18.35
CA ALA A 438 -11.58 -5.15 -18.67
C ALA A 438 -12.73 -4.71 -17.76
N THR A 439 -12.49 -4.51 -16.46
CA THR A 439 -13.51 -3.97 -15.54
C THR A 439 -13.91 -2.53 -15.88
N LEU A 440 -12.97 -1.71 -16.37
CA LEU A 440 -13.26 -0.38 -16.87
C LEU A 440 -14.10 -0.43 -18.14
N ALA A 441 -13.72 -1.23 -19.13
CA ALA A 441 -14.49 -1.44 -20.35
C ALA A 441 -15.92 -1.90 -20.02
N TRP A 442 -16.06 -2.86 -19.09
CA TRP A 442 -17.35 -3.32 -18.60
C TRP A 442 -18.18 -2.18 -17.96
N ALA A 443 -17.54 -1.36 -17.13
CA ALA A 443 -18.18 -0.21 -16.49
C ALA A 443 -18.62 0.87 -17.49
N LEU A 444 -17.93 1.03 -18.62
CA LEU A 444 -18.29 1.97 -19.69
C LEU A 444 -19.48 1.47 -20.54
N LEU A 445 -19.57 0.15 -20.76
CA LEU A 445 -20.58 -0.47 -21.64
C LEU A 445 -21.93 -0.77 -20.96
N ARG A 446 -22.02 -0.67 -19.64
CA ARG A 446 -23.24 -1.02 -18.87
C ARG A 446 -23.89 0.19 -18.23
N PRO A 447 -25.16 0.16 -17.81
CA PRO A 447 -25.72 1.17 -16.91
C PRO A 447 -24.99 1.17 -15.55
N ALA A 448 -24.75 2.35 -14.96
CA ALA A 448 -23.89 2.48 -13.76
C ALA A 448 -24.33 1.60 -12.59
N ARG A 449 -25.64 1.51 -12.33
CA ARG A 449 -26.19 0.65 -11.29
C ARG A 449 -25.89 -0.84 -11.54
N ARG A 450 -26.03 -1.30 -12.80
CA ARG A 450 -25.75 -2.69 -13.17
C ARG A 450 -24.26 -2.99 -13.07
N ALA A 451 -23.41 -2.09 -13.58
CA ALA A 451 -21.96 -2.22 -13.48
C ALA A 451 -21.47 -2.35 -12.03
N TRP A 452 -22.00 -1.53 -11.10
CA TRP A 452 -21.71 -1.68 -9.67
C TRP A 452 -22.06 -3.07 -9.14
N ILE A 453 -23.29 -3.53 -9.40
CA ILE A 453 -23.79 -4.82 -8.89
C ILE A 453 -22.99 -5.98 -9.47
N GLU A 454 -22.79 -6.00 -10.79
CA GLU A 454 -22.09 -7.04 -11.52
C GLU A 454 -20.64 -7.13 -11.06
N LEU A 455 -19.90 -6.01 -11.01
CA LEU A 455 -18.50 -6.05 -10.56
C LEU A 455 -18.36 -6.38 -9.08
N LEU A 456 -19.26 -5.92 -8.19
CA LEU A 456 -19.18 -6.33 -6.78
C LEU A 456 -19.45 -7.83 -6.59
N TRP A 457 -20.38 -8.41 -7.36
CA TRP A 457 -20.58 -9.86 -7.36
C TRP A 457 -19.40 -10.61 -7.99
N THR A 458 -18.83 -10.10 -9.07
CA THR A 458 -17.61 -10.66 -9.66
C THR A 458 -16.48 -10.66 -8.64
N ALA A 459 -16.24 -9.54 -7.94
CA ALA A 459 -15.24 -9.44 -6.88
C ALA A 459 -15.48 -10.48 -5.77
N ALA A 460 -16.73 -10.61 -5.32
CA ALA A 460 -17.09 -11.62 -4.32
C ALA A 460 -16.81 -13.04 -4.82
N ALA A 461 -17.20 -13.37 -6.06
CA ALA A 461 -17.01 -14.68 -6.65
C ALA A 461 -15.51 -15.04 -6.83
N VAL A 462 -14.72 -14.14 -7.42
CA VAL A 462 -13.28 -14.40 -7.64
C VAL A 462 -12.51 -14.52 -6.34
N LEU A 463 -12.89 -13.78 -5.29
CA LEU A 463 -12.29 -13.91 -3.95
C LEU A 463 -12.73 -15.21 -3.26
N ALA A 464 -14.01 -15.58 -3.35
CA ALA A 464 -14.55 -16.79 -2.70
C ALA A 464 -14.00 -18.08 -3.32
N LEU A 465 -13.82 -18.10 -4.64
CA LEU A 465 -13.34 -19.26 -5.39
C LEU A 465 -11.82 -19.42 -5.35
N LEU A 466 -11.07 -18.38 -4.94
CA LEU A 466 -9.60 -18.42 -4.93
C LEU A 466 -9.02 -19.46 -3.95
N PRO A 467 -9.51 -19.61 -2.69
CA PRO A 467 -9.10 -20.72 -1.82
C PRO A 467 -9.41 -22.10 -2.41
N VAL A 468 -10.54 -22.26 -3.10
CA VAL A 468 -10.89 -23.52 -3.78
C VAL A 468 -9.90 -23.81 -4.91
N LEU A 469 -9.57 -22.81 -5.72
CA LEU A 469 -8.54 -22.94 -6.75
C LEU A 469 -7.16 -23.26 -6.15
N SER A 470 -6.82 -22.61 -5.04
CA SER A 470 -5.56 -22.85 -4.32
C SER A 470 -5.48 -24.30 -3.86
N TRP A 471 -6.56 -24.85 -3.31
CA TRP A 471 -6.65 -26.26 -2.94
C TRP A 471 -6.46 -27.17 -4.15
N LEU A 472 -7.18 -26.94 -5.25
CA LEU A 472 -7.11 -27.78 -6.45
C LEU A 472 -5.72 -27.76 -7.13
N THR A 473 -5.01 -26.64 -7.05
CA THR A 473 -3.70 -26.47 -7.73
C THR A 473 -2.50 -26.80 -6.85
N THR A 474 -2.63 -26.76 -5.53
CA THR A 474 -1.50 -26.95 -4.60
C THR A 474 -1.66 -28.17 -3.69
N GLY A 475 -2.87 -28.74 -3.59
CA GLY A 475 -3.22 -29.77 -2.62
C GLY A 475 -3.33 -29.26 -1.17
N ARG A 476 -2.92 -28.01 -0.88
CA ARG A 476 -3.00 -27.41 0.46
C ARG A 476 -4.37 -26.78 0.65
N HIS A 477 -5.10 -27.23 1.68
CA HIS A 477 -6.40 -26.66 2.07
C HIS A 477 -6.35 -26.13 3.51
N LEU A 478 -7.24 -25.18 3.83
CA LEU A 478 -7.35 -24.53 5.13
C LEU A 478 -7.19 -25.46 6.33
N LEU A 479 -7.95 -26.57 6.39
CA LEU A 479 -7.91 -27.48 7.54
C LEU A 479 -6.54 -28.14 7.73
N ALA A 480 -5.86 -28.54 6.64
CA ALA A 480 -4.51 -29.11 6.72
C ALA A 480 -3.50 -28.05 7.15
N SER A 481 -3.62 -26.82 6.67
CA SER A 481 -2.78 -25.70 7.11
C SER A 481 -2.95 -25.40 8.60
N LEU A 482 -4.18 -25.43 9.11
CA LEU A 482 -4.46 -25.25 10.54
C LEU A 482 -3.86 -26.38 11.39
N GLN A 483 -3.97 -27.63 10.95
CA GLN A 483 -3.38 -28.78 11.63
C GLN A 483 -1.84 -28.74 11.62
N ALA A 484 -1.25 -28.24 10.53
CA ALA A 484 0.19 -28.07 10.39
C ALA A 484 0.75 -26.81 11.07
N GLY A 485 -0.09 -25.97 11.67
CA GLY A 485 0.33 -24.70 12.29
C GLY A 485 0.70 -23.59 11.29
N ASP A 486 0.39 -23.75 10.00
CA ASP A 486 0.67 -22.76 8.95
C ASP A 486 -0.35 -21.61 9.00
N GLY A 487 -0.14 -20.72 9.98
CA GLY A 487 -1.00 -19.56 10.24
C GLY A 487 -1.03 -18.56 9.08
N VAL A 488 0.03 -18.49 8.26
CA VAL A 488 0.08 -17.58 7.10
C VAL A 488 -0.89 -18.05 6.03
N PHE A 489 -0.83 -19.34 5.65
CA PHE A 489 -1.72 -19.87 4.62
C PHE A 489 -3.17 -19.82 5.08
N ALA A 490 -3.45 -20.28 6.31
CA ALA A 490 -4.80 -20.26 6.88
C ALA A 490 -5.35 -18.83 7.02
N GLY A 491 -4.54 -17.89 7.50
CA GLY A 491 -4.92 -16.48 7.65
C GLY A 491 -5.26 -15.83 6.31
N MET A 492 -4.50 -16.14 5.25
CA MET A 492 -4.78 -15.64 3.92
C MET A 492 -6.11 -16.16 3.37
N GLU A 493 -6.40 -17.47 3.47
CA GLU A 493 -7.66 -18.04 2.99
C GLU A 493 -8.89 -17.47 3.72
N LEU A 494 -8.81 -17.36 5.05
CA LEU A 494 -9.86 -16.74 5.86
C LEU A 494 -10.09 -15.27 5.48
N THR A 495 -9.01 -14.53 5.22
CA THR A 495 -9.10 -13.12 4.80
C THR A 495 -9.75 -13.00 3.42
N LEU A 496 -9.42 -13.87 2.47
CA LEU A 496 -10.05 -13.91 1.14
C LEU A 496 -11.56 -14.13 1.24
N TRP A 497 -12.01 -15.07 2.08
CA TRP A 497 -13.44 -15.30 2.32
C TRP A 497 -14.12 -14.15 3.06
N ALA A 498 -13.46 -13.55 4.05
CA ALA A 498 -13.99 -12.37 4.73
C ALA A 498 -14.20 -11.20 3.75
N LEU A 499 -13.23 -10.95 2.86
CA LEU A 499 -13.32 -9.93 1.81
C LEU A 499 -14.38 -10.29 0.75
N ALA A 500 -14.53 -11.57 0.41
CA ALA A 500 -15.60 -12.03 -0.48
C ALA A 500 -16.99 -11.74 0.11
N ALA A 501 -17.19 -12.06 1.40
CA ALA A 501 -18.42 -11.77 2.13
C ALA A 501 -18.69 -10.25 2.18
N LEU A 502 -17.66 -9.43 2.42
CA LEU A 502 -17.78 -7.97 2.39
C LEU A 502 -18.28 -7.48 1.02
N HIS A 503 -17.69 -7.95 -0.08
CA HIS A 503 -18.12 -7.56 -1.43
C HIS A 503 -19.55 -8.05 -1.74
N ALA A 504 -19.93 -9.25 -1.31
CA ALA A 504 -21.29 -9.77 -1.45
C ALA A 504 -22.31 -8.90 -0.68
N VAL A 505 -21.99 -8.49 0.55
CA VAL A 505 -22.84 -7.58 1.34
C VAL A 505 -22.98 -6.23 0.64
N LEU A 506 -21.91 -5.67 0.08
CA LEU A 506 -21.95 -4.43 -0.70
C LEU A 506 -22.80 -4.59 -1.97
N ALA A 507 -22.68 -5.71 -2.68
CA ALA A 507 -23.50 -6.03 -3.84
C ALA A 507 -24.99 -6.09 -3.48
N LEU A 508 -25.34 -6.85 -2.44
CA LEU A 508 -26.71 -6.98 -1.94
C LEU A 508 -27.31 -5.64 -1.49
N ARG A 509 -26.54 -4.82 -0.76
CA ARG A 509 -26.98 -3.48 -0.35
C ARG A 509 -27.21 -2.57 -1.56
N THR A 510 -26.35 -2.64 -2.57
CA THR A 510 -26.48 -1.86 -3.81
C THR A 510 -27.69 -2.31 -4.64
N MET A 511 -27.96 -3.62 -4.71
CA MET A 511 -29.13 -4.20 -5.36
C MET A 511 -30.44 -3.81 -4.68
N ARG A 512 -30.47 -3.81 -3.34
CA ARG A 512 -31.66 -3.46 -2.54
C ARG A 512 -31.90 -1.96 -2.48
N HIS A 513 -30.89 -1.15 -2.74
CA HIS A 513 -31.05 0.30 -2.77
C HIS A 513 -31.92 0.74 -3.96
N GLN A 514 -33.12 1.23 -3.64
CA GLN A 514 -34.01 1.93 -4.56
C GLN A 514 -33.79 3.44 -4.41
N ALA A 515 -33.32 4.09 -5.47
CA ALA A 515 -33.23 5.55 -5.49
C ALA A 515 -34.67 6.10 -5.47
N ARG A 516 -35.08 6.71 -4.35
CA ARG A 516 -36.30 7.50 -4.31
C ARG A 516 -36.07 8.75 -5.15
N LEU A 517 -36.50 8.73 -6.41
CA LEU A 517 -36.54 9.94 -7.24
C LEU A 517 -37.46 10.95 -6.54
N PRO A 518 -37.10 12.25 -6.46
CA PRO A 518 -38.03 13.27 -6.01
C PRO A 518 -39.26 13.20 -6.92
N ARG A 519 -40.45 13.02 -6.35
CA ARG A 519 -41.70 13.21 -7.09
C ARG A 519 -41.63 14.59 -7.76
N PRO A 520 -41.98 14.73 -9.05
CA PRO A 520 -42.16 16.04 -9.65
C PRO A 520 -43.08 16.82 -8.73
N ARG A 521 -42.65 18.00 -8.27
CA ARG A 521 -43.56 18.95 -7.65
C ARG A 521 -44.66 19.16 -8.68
N ALA A 522 -45.86 18.64 -8.41
CA ALA A 522 -47.04 18.93 -9.22
C ALA A 522 -47.05 20.45 -9.40
N SER A 523 -46.98 20.91 -10.65
CA SER A 523 -46.99 22.32 -10.96
C SER A 523 -48.17 22.93 -10.23
N ALA A 524 -47.91 23.93 -9.39
CA ALA A 524 -48.95 24.69 -8.74
C ALA A 524 -50.01 25.03 -9.79
N LYS A 525 -51.26 24.69 -9.47
CA LYS A 525 -52.47 24.82 -10.28
C LYS A 525 -52.39 25.97 -11.28
N ALA A 526 -52.67 25.65 -12.54
CA ALA A 526 -52.97 26.62 -13.58
C ALA A 526 -53.85 27.72 -13.01
N ALA A 527 -53.39 28.96 -13.15
CA ALA A 527 -54.17 30.14 -12.83
C ALA A 527 -55.46 30.10 -13.67
N VAL A 528 -56.61 30.05 -12.99
CA VAL A 528 -57.91 30.29 -13.63
C VAL A 528 -57.89 31.76 -14.10
N PRO A 529 -58.15 32.06 -15.39
CA PRO A 529 -58.29 33.43 -15.83
C PRO A 529 -59.57 34.00 -15.21
N ARG A 530 -59.46 35.09 -14.46
CA ARG A 530 -60.64 35.89 -14.09
C ARG A 530 -61.06 36.69 -15.31
N THR A 531 -62.24 36.40 -15.83
CA THR A 531 -62.96 37.22 -16.81
C THR A 531 -63.27 38.61 -16.22
N PRO A 532 -63.15 39.70 -16.99
CA PRO A 532 -63.69 40.99 -16.60
C PRO A 532 -65.17 41.04 -17.01
N ALA A 533 -66.05 41.39 -16.07
CA ALA A 533 -67.42 41.79 -16.37
C ALA A 533 -67.62 43.19 -15.81
N ASP A 534 -67.65 44.16 -16.73
CA ASP A 534 -68.19 45.49 -16.51
C ASP A 534 -69.71 45.42 -16.30
N GLY A 535 -70.23 46.35 -15.50
CA GLY A 535 -71.46 47.06 -15.86
C GLY A 535 -72.76 46.69 -15.14
N LEU A 536 -73.04 47.50 -14.11
CA LEU A 536 -74.30 48.26 -13.92
C LEU A 536 -75.58 47.60 -13.37
N ALA A 537 -75.94 48.17 -12.21
CA ALA A 537 -77.24 48.76 -11.84
C ALA A 537 -78.41 47.85 -11.41
N ALA A 538 -78.84 48.04 -10.15
CA ALA A 538 -80.05 48.77 -9.78
C ALA A 538 -80.77 48.18 -8.55
N GLU A 539 -81.05 49.08 -7.59
CA GLU A 539 -82.26 49.17 -6.75
C GLU A 539 -82.59 48.12 -5.68
N GLY A 540 -82.68 48.61 -4.43
CA GLY A 540 -83.98 48.60 -3.74
C GLY A 540 -84.05 47.96 -2.34
N GLY A 541 -84.07 48.80 -1.30
CA GLY A 541 -85.04 48.67 -0.20
C GLY A 541 -84.63 47.94 1.09
N ARG A 542 -84.03 48.65 2.04
CA ARG A 542 -84.69 49.30 3.20
C ARG A 542 -83.64 49.80 4.20
#